data_AF-A0ABD5G6L3-F1
#
_entry.id   AF-A0ABD5G6L3-F1
#
_cell.length_a   1.000
_cell.length_b   1.000
_cell.length_c   1.000
_cell.angle_alpha   90.00
_cell.angle_beta   90.00
_cell.angle_gamma   90.00
#
_symmetry.space_group_name_H-M   'P 1'
#
loop_
_entity.id
_entity.type
_entity.pdbx_description
1 polymer ?
#
loop_
_entity_poly.entity_id
_entity_poly.type
_entity_poly.pdbx_seq_one_letter_code
_entity_poly.pdbx_strand_id
1 'polypeptide(L)'
;MQNTKLLLTSLSFAGLLALAGCSFPGVYKIDIQQGNVVTQDMIDQLKPGMTRRQVRFIMGNPLILDTFHANRWDYLYSIQPGGGQRQQERVTLLFDGNDQLIGLGGDFMPGVSRDEAILGSDGNNQVTPNKPTQQKPEEKAKPGSLLEQIQKEVDQVETVPVPIPEPLDTTPQ
;
A
#
# COMPACT_ATOMS: atom_id res chain seq x y z
N MET A 1 -41.45 56.92 -27.40
CA MET A 1 -40.93 56.38 -26.10
C MET A 1 -40.96 54.85 -26.01
N GLN A 2 -41.35 54.12 -27.07
CA GLN A 2 -41.51 52.65 -27.01
C GLN A 2 -40.20 51.92 -27.37
N ASN A 3 -39.43 52.46 -28.31
CA ASN A 3 -38.15 51.90 -28.75
C ASN A 3 -37.07 51.98 -27.66
N THR A 4 -37.10 53.01 -26.80
CA THR A 4 -36.19 53.13 -25.65
C THR A 4 -36.49 52.11 -24.55
N LYS A 5 -37.77 51.76 -24.35
CA LYS A 5 -38.17 50.68 -23.44
C LYS A 5 -37.69 49.31 -23.95
N LEU A 6 -37.82 49.06 -25.26
CA LEU A 6 -37.34 47.82 -25.90
C LEU A 6 -35.81 47.66 -25.80
N LEU A 7 -35.05 48.76 -25.94
CA LEU A 7 -33.59 48.76 -25.78
C LEU A 7 -33.13 48.51 -24.34
N LEU A 8 -33.84 49.08 -23.34
CA LEU A 8 -33.55 48.83 -21.93
C LEU A 8 -33.85 47.37 -21.53
N THR A 9 -34.91 46.78 -22.07
CA THR A 9 -35.26 45.37 -21.82
C THR A 9 -34.27 44.41 -22.47
N SER A 10 -33.77 44.68 -23.68
CA SER A 10 -32.77 43.82 -24.32
C SER A 10 -31.41 43.88 -23.63
N LEU A 11 -31.02 45.07 -23.15
CA LEU A 11 -29.77 45.25 -22.40
C LEU A 11 -29.81 44.53 -21.05
N SER A 12 -30.96 44.55 -20.37
CA SER A 12 -31.17 43.81 -19.12
C SER A 12 -31.13 42.31 -19.34
N PHE A 13 -31.72 41.82 -20.44
CA PHE A 13 -31.73 40.40 -20.79
C PHE A 13 -30.33 39.89 -21.19
N ALA A 14 -29.57 40.69 -21.94
CA ALA A 14 -28.19 40.39 -22.29
C ALA A 14 -27.26 40.36 -21.06
N GLY A 15 -27.47 41.27 -20.10
CA GLY A 15 -26.74 41.27 -18.82
C GLY A 15 -26.99 40.01 -18.00
N LEU A 16 -28.24 39.54 -17.94
CA LEU A 16 -28.59 38.31 -17.21
C LEU A 16 -27.94 37.05 -17.83
N LEU A 17 -27.85 36.99 -19.16
CA LEU A 17 -27.20 35.89 -19.88
C LEU A 17 -25.68 35.87 -19.67
N ALA A 18 -25.04 37.05 -19.54
CA ALA A 18 -23.60 37.16 -19.28
C ALA A 18 -23.19 36.66 -17.88
N LEU A 19 -24.07 36.78 -16.87
CA LEU A 19 -23.81 36.27 -15.52
C LEU A 19 -24.07 34.76 -15.37
N ALA A 20 -24.84 34.14 -16.28
CA ALA A 20 -25.11 32.70 -16.26
C ALA A 20 -23.91 31.83 -16.69
N GLY A 21 -22.84 32.44 -17.22
CA GLY A 21 -21.62 31.76 -17.67
C GLY A 21 -20.60 31.43 -16.56
N CYS A 22 -20.80 31.91 -15.33
CA CYS A 22 -19.94 31.58 -14.19
C CYS A 22 -20.28 30.20 -13.61
N SER A 23 -20.11 29.15 -14.41
CA SER A 23 -20.14 27.77 -13.91
C SER A 23 -18.84 27.53 -13.13
N PHE A 24 -18.95 27.23 -11.84
CA PHE A 24 -17.82 26.94 -10.97
C PHE A 24 -17.06 25.72 -11.54
N PRO A 25 -15.79 25.85 -11.97
CA PRO A 25 -15.08 24.79 -12.67
C PRO A 25 -14.66 23.69 -11.68
N GLY A 26 -15.60 22.84 -11.29
CA GLY A 26 -15.37 21.63 -10.49
C GLY A 26 -14.90 21.90 -9.05
N VAL A 27 -15.70 21.50 -8.06
CA VAL A 27 -15.21 21.48 -6.67
C VAL A 27 -14.23 20.30 -6.52
N TYR A 28 -13.03 20.58 -6.01
CA TYR A 28 -12.07 19.53 -5.67
C TYR A 28 -12.69 18.56 -4.67
N LYS A 29 -12.62 17.26 -4.99
CA LYS A 29 -13.04 16.20 -4.09
C LYS A 29 -11.80 15.55 -3.49
N ILE A 30 -11.74 15.53 -2.18
CA ILE A 30 -10.68 14.87 -1.42
C ILE A 30 -10.85 13.35 -1.50
N ASP A 31 -9.73 12.64 -1.49
CA ASP A 31 -9.68 11.19 -1.38
C ASP A 31 -10.20 10.73 -0.01
N ILE A 32 -11.18 9.82 -0.02
CA ILE A 32 -11.77 9.29 1.21
C ILE A 32 -11.22 7.90 1.46
N GLN A 33 -10.37 7.78 2.47
CA GLN A 33 -9.87 6.51 2.98
C GLN A 33 -10.63 6.08 4.23
N GLN A 34 -11.00 4.81 4.32
CA GLN A 34 -11.78 4.26 5.43
C GLN A 34 -11.31 2.86 5.77
N GLY A 35 -11.39 2.52 7.06
CA GLY A 35 -11.18 1.16 7.52
C GLY A 35 -9.79 0.90 8.12
N ASN A 36 -9.42 -0.38 8.16
CA ASN A 36 -8.13 -0.84 8.63
C ASN A 36 -7.13 -0.85 7.48
N VAL A 37 -6.11 0.00 7.58
CA VAL A 37 -4.93 -0.07 6.74
C VAL A 37 -4.20 -1.39 6.96
N VAL A 38 -3.95 -2.14 5.87
CA VAL A 38 -3.19 -3.39 5.88
C VAL A 38 -2.15 -3.34 4.77
N THR A 39 -0.87 -3.39 5.15
CA THR A 39 0.25 -3.40 4.19
C THR A 39 0.74 -4.82 3.95
N GLN A 40 1.47 -5.02 2.85
CA GLN A 40 2.09 -6.32 2.56
C GLN A 40 3.04 -6.76 3.69
N ASP A 41 3.85 -5.82 4.21
CA ASP A 41 4.80 -6.09 5.29
C ASP A 41 4.11 -6.60 6.57
N MET A 42 2.89 -6.13 6.85
CA MET A 42 2.11 -6.60 8.00
C MET A 42 1.65 -8.04 7.78
N ILE A 43 1.22 -8.39 6.57
CA ILE A 43 0.82 -9.76 6.21
C ILE A 43 2.00 -10.71 6.26
N ASP A 44 3.16 -10.32 5.77
CA ASP A 44 4.37 -11.14 5.73
C ASP A 44 4.92 -11.45 7.14
N GLN A 45 4.62 -10.58 8.11
CA GLN A 45 4.95 -10.82 9.51
C GLN A 45 4.04 -11.85 10.17
N LEU A 46 2.84 -12.10 9.64
CA LEU A 46 1.91 -13.06 10.21
C LEU A 46 2.39 -14.49 10.02
N LYS A 47 2.34 -15.29 11.09
CA LYS A 47 2.69 -16.71 11.05
C LYS A 47 1.57 -17.54 11.68
N PRO A 48 1.29 -18.75 11.16
CA PRO A 48 0.41 -19.70 11.84
C PRO A 48 0.87 -19.96 13.28
N GLY A 49 -0.08 -20.14 14.19
CA GLY A 49 0.17 -20.33 15.63
C GLY A 49 0.28 -19.02 16.43
N MET A 50 0.30 -17.85 15.79
CA MET A 50 0.31 -16.57 16.50
C MET A 50 -0.97 -16.36 17.30
N THR A 51 -0.84 -15.93 18.55
CA THR A 51 -2.00 -15.57 19.39
C THR A 51 -2.69 -14.31 18.87
N ARG A 52 -3.99 -14.17 19.13
CA ARG A 52 -4.75 -12.92 18.86
C ARG A 52 -4.06 -11.64 19.33
N ARG A 53 -3.35 -11.69 20.46
CA ARG A 53 -2.59 -10.53 20.99
C ARG A 53 -1.41 -10.17 20.09
N GLN A 54 -0.65 -11.16 19.61
CA GLN A 54 0.46 -10.94 18.69
C GLN A 54 -0.04 -10.45 17.33
N VAL A 55 -1.11 -11.06 16.81
CA VAL A 55 -1.74 -10.60 15.56
C VAL A 55 -2.20 -9.15 15.68
N ARG A 56 -2.85 -8.79 16.80
CA ARG A 56 -3.27 -7.39 17.06
C ARG A 56 -2.09 -6.43 17.18
N PHE A 57 -0.94 -6.89 17.67
CA PHE A 57 0.25 -6.05 17.74
C PHE A 57 0.77 -5.69 16.34
N ILE A 58 0.70 -6.62 15.39
CA ILE A 58 1.13 -6.41 14.00
C ILE A 58 0.07 -5.65 13.20
N MET A 59 -1.18 -6.14 13.25
CA MET A 59 -2.27 -5.71 12.37
C MET A 59 -3.14 -4.58 12.97
N GLY A 60 -2.95 -4.26 14.25
CA GLY A 60 -3.89 -3.42 15.00
C GLY A 60 -5.20 -4.13 15.33
N ASN A 61 -6.13 -3.37 15.91
CA ASN A 61 -7.45 -3.88 16.25
C ASN A 61 -8.38 -3.83 15.03
N PRO A 62 -9.10 -4.92 14.69
CA PRO A 62 -10.11 -4.87 13.65
C PRO A 62 -11.20 -3.88 14.04
N LEU A 63 -11.66 -3.08 13.07
CA LEU A 63 -12.74 -2.11 13.30
C LEU A 63 -14.11 -2.77 13.44
N ILE A 64 -14.28 -3.96 12.86
CA ILE A 64 -15.53 -4.70 12.88
C ILE A 64 -15.27 -6.07 13.53
N LEU A 65 -15.95 -6.33 14.63
CA LEU A 65 -15.96 -7.61 15.31
C LEU A 65 -17.31 -8.28 15.04
N ASP A 66 -17.31 -9.42 14.36
CA ASP A 66 -18.52 -10.20 14.14
C ASP A 66 -18.86 -10.99 15.42
N THR A 67 -20.01 -10.69 16.03
CA THR A 67 -20.49 -11.37 17.24
C THR A 67 -20.88 -12.82 17.01
N PHE A 68 -21.21 -13.20 15.77
CA PHE A 68 -21.57 -14.57 15.42
C PHE A 68 -20.34 -15.43 15.09
N HIS A 69 -19.23 -14.80 14.73
CA HIS A 69 -18.00 -15.49 14.35
C HIS A 69 -16.82 -14.99 15.16
N ALA A 70 -16.83 -15.30 16.47
CA ALA A 70 -15.78 -14.87 17.39
C ALA A 70 -14.36 -15.30 16.97
N ASN A 71 -14.22 -16.35 16.15
CA ASN A 71 -12.95 -16.89 15.69
C ASN A 71 -12.51 -16.33 14.32
N ARG A 72 -13.16 -15.29 13.83
CA ARG A 72 -12.83 -14.63 12.56
C ARG A 72 -12.67 -13.14 12.78
N TRP A 73 -11.54 -12.58 12.35
CA TRP A 73 -11.34 -11.14 12.32
C TRP A 73 -11.28 -10.66 10.89
N ASP A 74 -12.07 -9.63 10.58
CA ASP A 74 -12.15 -9.04 9.26
C ASP A 74 -11.55 -7.62 9.31
N TYR A 75 -10.49 -7.40 8.54
CA TYR A 75 -9.85 -6.11 8.31
C TYR A 75 -10.33 -5.60 6.96
N LEU A 76 -11.15 -4.55 6.97
CA LEU A 76 -11.72 -3.97 5.77
C LEU A 76 -11.06 -2.62 5.49
N TYR A 77 -10.54 -2.42 4.29
CA TYR A 77 -10.01 -1.15 3.80
C TYR A 77 -10.81 -0.70 2.58
N SER A 78 -11.09 0.60 2.48
CA SER A 78 -11.74 1.20 1.32
C SER A 78 -11.11 2.54 1.00
N ILE A 79 -10.79 2.75 -0.26
CA ILE A 79 -10.31 4.03 -0.79
C ILE A 79 -11.22 4.50 -1.93
N GLN A 80 -11.64 5.75 -1.85
CA GLN A 80 -12.35 6.41 -2.93
C GLN A 80 -11.58 7.67 -3.34
N PRO A 81 -10.80 7.60 -4.44
CA PRO A 81 -10.14 8.78 -5.00
C PRO A 81 -11.17 9.83 -5.40
N GLY A 82 -10.84 11.12 -5.32
CA GLY A 82 -11.72 12.27 -5.47
C GLY A 82 -12.75 12.18 -6.61
N GLY A 83 -13.95 11.66 -6.30
CA GLY A 83 -15.02 11.47 -7.29
C GLY A 83 -14.87 10.26 -8.22
N GLY A 84 -13.83 9.45 -8.05
CA GLY A 84 -13.61 8.18 -8.73
C GLY A 84 -14.39 7.01 -8.12
N GLN A 85 -14.16 5.82 -8.68
CA GLN A 85 -14.74 4.57 -8.20
C GLN A 85 -14.10 4.15 -6.87
N ARG A 86 -14.94 3.68 -5.95
CA ARG A 86 -14.49 3.12 -4.68
C ARG A 86 -13.82 1.77 -4.92
N GLN A 87 -12.63 1.60 -4.36
CA GLN A 87 -11.94 0.32 -4.26
C GLN A 87 -12.01 -0.16 -2.82
N GLN A 88 -12.20 -1.45 -2.63
CA GLN A 88 -12.30 -2.06 -1.31
C GLN A 88 -11.48 -3.34 -1.29
N GLU A 89 -10.84 -3.58 -0.15
CA GLU A 89 -10.06 -4.77 0.14
C GLU A 89 -10.43 -5.29 1.53
N ARG A 90 -10.36 -6.60 1.69
CA ARG A 90 -10.69 -7.32 2.90
C ARG A 90 -9.66 -8.40 3.13
N VAL A 91 -9.08 -8.36 4.32
CA VAL A 91 -8.28 -9.45 4.87
C VAL A 91 -9.06 -10.11 6.00
N THR A 92 -9.31 -11.40 5.86
CA THR A 92 -9.96 -12.23 6.86
C THR A 92 -8.91 -13.10 7.53
N LEU A 93 -8.76 -12.96 8.84
CA LEU A 93 -7.92 -13.83 9.67
C LEU A 93 -8.79 -14.83 10.41
N LEU A 94 -8.40 -16.10 10.36
CA LEU A 94 -9.10 -17.21 10.99
C LEU A 94 -8.30 -17.70 12.20
N PHE A 95 -9.00 -17.94 13.30
CA PHE A 95 -8.43 -18.45 14.54
C PHE A 95 -8.99 -19.83 14.89
N ASP A 96 -8.20 -20.66 15.57
CA ASP A 96 -8.65 -21.92 16.12
C ASP A 96 -9.37 -21.76 17.48
N GLY A 97 -9.73 -22.88 18.10
CA GLY A 97 -10.32 -22.91 19.45
C GLY A 97 -9.37 -22.51 20.59
N ASN A 98 -8.08 -22.36 20.32
CA ASN A 98 -7.04 -21.93 21.27
C ASN A 98 -6.62 -20.47 21.05
N ASP A 99 -7.38 -19.70 20.26
CA ASP A 99 -7.09 -18.31 19.90
C ASP A 99 -5.78 -18.10 19.13
N GLN A 100 -5.37 -19.10 18.34
CA GLN A 100 -4.19 -19.07 17.49
C GLN A 100 -4.57 -18.91 16.01
N LEU A 101 -3.79 -18.11 15.29
CA LEU A 101 -3.96 -17.86 13.86
C LEU A 101 -3.74 -19.16 13.08
N ILE A 102 -4.74 -19.57 12.30
CA ILE A 102 -4.63 -20.75 11.43
C ILE A 102 -4.42 -20.39 9.96
N GLY A 103 -4.86 -19.20 9.56
CA GLY A 103 -4.75 -18.79 8.18
C GLY A 103 -5.35 -17.42 7.92
N LEU A 104 -5.09 -16.98 6.69
CA LEU A 104 -5.56 -15.73 6.11
C LEU A 104 -6.35 -16.03 4.83
N GLY A 105 -7.34 -15.21 4.56
CA GLY A 105 -8.13 -15.23 3.33
C GLY A 105 -8.65 -13.84 3.00
N GLY A 106 -9.49 -13.74 1.98
CA GLY A 106 -10.06 -12.47 1.53
C GLY A 106 -9.73 -12.19 0.06
N ASP A 107 -9.89 -10.92 -0.33
CA ASP A 107 -9.66 -10.42 -1.69
C ASP A 107 -8.41 -9.53 -1.79
N PHE A 108 -7.62 -9.46 -0.71
CA PHE A 108 -6.31 -8.81 -0.70
C PHE A 108 -5.35 -9.49 -1.69
N MET A 109 -4.82 -8.70 -2.62
CA MET A 109 -3.88 -9.17 -3.63
C MET A 109 -2.46 -8.73 -3.26
N PRO A 110 -1.54 -9.65 -2.93
CA PRO A 110 -0.16 -9.28 -2.61
C PRO A 110 0.55 -8.73 -3.86
N GLY A 111 1.33 -7.66 -3.68
CA GLY A 111 2.19 -7.09 -4.74
C GLY A 111 1.56 -6.04 -5.65
N VAL A 112 0.29 -5.67 -5.46
CA VAL A 112 -0.21 -4.38 -5.96
C VAL A 112 0.12 -3.35 -4.88
N SER A 113 1.15 -2.53 -5.09
CA SER A 113 1.61 -1.55 -4.11
C SER A 113 0.52 -0.48 -3.89
N ARG A 114 -0.36 -0.74 -2.93
CA ARG A 114 -1.34 0.21 -2.39
C ARG A 114 -0.82 0.86 -1.12
N ASP A 115 0.35 0.41 -0.66
CA ASP A 115 1.05 0.91 0.51
C ASP A 115 1.27 2.43 0.43
N GLU A 116 1.56 2.99 -0.75
CA GLU A 116 1.68 4.44 -0.93
C GLU A 116 0.35 5.19 -0.69
N ALA A 117 -0.75 4.67 -1.23
CA ALA A 117 -2.07 5.27 -1.03
C ALA A 117 -2.51 5.17 0.44
N ILE A 118 -2.15 4.06 1.07
CA ILE A 118 -2.40 3.74 2.47
C ILE A 118 -1.60 4.66 3.42
N LEU A 119 -0.31 4.88 3.14
CA LEU A 119 0.59 5.63 4.01
C LEU A 119 0.53 7.14 3.78
N GLY A 120 -0.18 7.60 2.74
CA GLY A 120 -0.36 9.03 2.45
C GLY A 120 0.94 9.76 2.15
N SER A 121 1.92 9.07 1.55
CA SER A 121 3.21 9.70 1.24
C SER A 121 3.07 10.64 0.04
N ASP A 122 3.06 11.95 0.32
CA ASP A 122 3.15 13.00 -0.68
C ASP A 122 4.50 12.94 -1.43
N GLY A 123 4.50 12.26 -2.58
CA GLY A 123 5.13 12.73 -3.82
C GLY A 123 6.62 13.12 -3.86
N ASN A 124 7.49 12.75 -2.91
CA ASN A 124 8.93 13.09 -2.99
C ASN A 124 9.92 11.95 -2.71
N ASN A 125 9.47 10.68 -2.76
CA ASN A 125 10.40 9.56 -2.92
C ASN A 125 9.88 8.61 -4.00
N GLN A 126 10.59 8.56 -5.12
CA GLN A 126 10.45 7.47 -6.07
C GLN A 126 10.92 6.18 -5.39
N VAL A 127 9.99 5.40 -4.87
CA VAL A 127 10.18 3.96 -4.75
C VAL A 127 9.53 3.36 -5.97
N THR A 128 10.32 3.11 -7.00
CA THR A 128 9.92 2.26 -8.14
C THR A 128 9.51 0.89 -7.60
N PRO A 129 8.31 0.38 -7.91
CA PRO A 129 7.98 -1.00 -7.65
C PRO A 129 8.94 -1.89 -8.46
N ASN A 130 9.71 -2.72 -7.76
CA ASN A 130 10.51 -3.76 -8.37
C ASN A 130 9.57 -4.71 -9.12
N LYS A 131 9.48 -4.51 -10.44
CA LYS A 131 9.13 -5.55 -11.41
C LYS A 131 10.00 -6.79 -11.09
N PRO A 132 9.47 -8.02 -11.15
CA PRO A 132 10.30 -9.20 -10.96
C PRO A 132 11.46 -9.15 -11.95
N THR A 133 12.68 -9.07 -11.43
CA THR A 133 13.90 -9.11 -12.23
C THR A 133 13.96 -10.47 -12.90
N GLN A 134 13.46 -10.53 -14.13
CA GLN A 134 13.87 -11.53 -15.09
C GLN A 134 15.39 -11.42 -15.20
N GLN A 135 16.08 -12.52 -14.90
CA GLN A 135 17.50 -12.68 -15.13
C GLN A 135 17.81 -12.28 -16.59
N LYS A 136 18.33 -11.06 -16.77
CA LYS A 136 19.02 -10.67 -17.99
C LYS A 136 20.41 -11.33 -17.89
N PRO A 137 20.83 -12.15 -18.86
CA PRO A 137 22.18 -12.73 -18.85
C PRO A 137 23.20 -11.62 -18.65
N GLU A 138 24.16 -11.83 -17.74
CA GLU A 138 25.29 -10.93 -17.50
C GLU A 138 25.91 -10.51 -18.83
N GLU A 139 25.64 -9.27 -19.21
CA GLU A 139 26.33 -8.61 -20.30
C GLU A 139 27.71 -8.25 -19.74
N LYS A 140 28.72 -9.07 -20.08
CA LYS A 140 30.12 -8.89 -19.65
C LYS A 140 30.48 -7.41 -19.71
N ALA A 141 30.93 -6.88 -18.57
CA ALA A 141 31.37 -5.50 -18.44
C ALA A 141 32.33 -5.14 -19.58
N LYS A 142 32.13 -3.98 -20.21
CA LYS A 142 33.05 -3.48 -21.22
C LYS A 142 34.45 -3.34 -20.59
N PRO A 143 35.52 -3.79 -21.26
CA PRO A 143 36.87 -3.78 -20.69
C PRO A 143 37.28 -2.34 -20.37
N GLY A 144 37.67 -2.10 -19.11
CA GLY A 144 38.08 -0.79 -18.59
C GLY A 144 36.98 0.03 -17.92
N SER A 145 35.78 -0.52 -17.71
CA SER A 145 34.71 0.20 -16.98
C SER A 145 34.88 0.13 -15.46
N LEU A 146 34.34 1.13 -14.76
CA LEU A 146 34.32 1.20 -13.28
C LEU A 146 33.66 -0.05 -12.65
N LEU A 147 32.72 -0.70 -13.35
CA LEU A 147 32.10 -1.94 -12.90
C LEU A 147 33.07 -3.13 -12.89
N GLU A 148 34.06 -3.16 -13.78
CA GLU A 148 35.12 -4.20 -13.77
C GLU A 148 36.08 -4.00 -12.59
N GLN A 149 36.39 -2.74 -12.25
CA GLN A 149 37.20 -2.43 -11.07
C GLN A 149 36.52 -2.86 -9.77
N ILE A 150 35.23 -2.56 -9.64
CA ILE A 150 34.45 -2.99 -8.46
C ILE A 150 34.38 -4.51 -8.39
N GLN A 151 34.12 -5.20 -9.50
CA GLN A 151 34.05 -6.66 -9.51
C GLN A 151 35.39 -7.28 -9.09
N LYS A 152 36.50 -6.75 -9.62
CA LYS A 152 37.86 -7.23 -9.29
C LYS A 152 38.23 -7.00 -7.83
N GLU A 153 37.75 -5.90 -7.25
CA GLU A 153 37.98 -5.57 -5.84
C GLU A 153 37.18 -6.51 -4.92
N VAL A 154 35.91 -6.79 -5.26
CA VAL A 154 35.07 -7.75 -4.52
C VAL A 154 35.62 -9.17 -4.60
N ASP A 155 36.07 -9.60 -5.79
CA ASP A 155 36.64 -10.94 -5.99
C ASP A 155 38.01 -11.13 -5.30
N GLN A 156 38.72 -10.03 -4.99
CA GLN A 156 40.01 -10.07 -4.28
C GLN A 156 39.88 -10.05 -2.75
N VAL A 157 38.69 -9.84 -2.20
CA VAL A 157 38.50 -9.93 -0.75
C VAL A 157 38.49 -11.39 -0.34
N GLU A 158 39.60 -11.84 0.26
CA GLU A 158 39.71 -13.17 0.84
C GLU A 158 38.78 -13.26 2.06
N THR A 159 37.81 -14.18 2.01
CA THR A 159 36.85 -14.38 3.11
C THR A 159 37.57 -14.96 4.31
N VAL A 160 37.62 -14.22 5.42
CA VAL A 160 38.12 -14.77 6.69
C VAL A 160 37.13 -15.84 7.17
N PRO A 161 37.55 -17.10 7.41
CA PRO A 161 36.64 -18.12 7.88
C PRO A 161 36.10 -17.74 9.26
N VAL A 162 34.77 -17.74 9.39
CA VAL A 162 34.09 -17.52 10.67
C VAL A 162 34.52 -18.63 11.63
N PRO A 163 35.02 -18.33 12.84
CA PRO A 163 35.37 -19.35 13.82
C PRO A 163 34.11 -20.13 14.19
N ILE A 164 34.10 -21.42 13.87
CA ILE A 164 33.04 -22.35 14.27
C ILE A 164 33.20 -22.58 15.78
N PRO A 165 32.17 -22.35 16.61
CA PRO A 165 32.26 -22.66 18.03
C PRO A 165 32.35 -24.19 18.23
N GLU A 166 33.28 -24.60 19.08
CA GLU A 166 33.51 -26.00 19.44
C GLU A 166 32.27 -26.58 20.15
N PRO A 167 31.77 -27.78 19.79
CA PRO A 167 30.63 -28.39 20.47
C PRO A 167 30.96 -28.70 21.93
N LEU A 168 30.06 -28.36 22.84
CA LEU A 168 30.17 -28.72 24.26
C LEU A 168 30.11 -30.25 24.41
N ASP A 169 31.15 -30.85 25.01
CA ASP A 169 31.21 -32.27 25.33
C ASP A 169 30.06 -32.65 26.30
N THR A 170 29.10 -33.44 25.83
CA THR A 170 27.99 -33.97 26.64
C THR A 170 28.22 -35.43 27.03
N THR A 171 29.41 -35.77 27.52
CA THR A 171 29.66 -37.13 28.05
C THR A 171 29.22 -37.19 29.52
N PRO A 172 28.23 -38.03 29.89
CA PRO A 172 27.87 -38.23 31.29
C PRO A 172 28.91 -39.14 31.97
N GLN A 173 29.39 -38.72 33.15
CA GLN A 173 30.13 -39.55 34.11
C GLN A 173 29.15 -40.36 34.96
#